data_AF-A0A661AH55-F1
#
_entry.id   AF-A0A661AH55-F1
#
_cell.length_a   1.000
_cell.length_b   1.000
_cell.length_c   1.000
_cell.angle_alpha   90.00
_cell.angle_beta   90.00
_cell.angle_gamma   90.00
#
_symmetry.space_group_name_H-M   'P 1'
#
loop_
_entity.id
_entity.type
_entity.pdbx_description
1 polymer ?
#
loop_
_entity_poly.entity_id
_entity_poly.type
_entity_poly.pdbx_seq_one_letter_code
_entity_poly.pdbx_strand_id
1 'polypeptide(L)'
;MVRKIIGILILAGVFGACKQTSATTQNGKFVPPRDGLIRKAQADRYIKVSIALYQALQKQAEEIKAFKEKYKLSESMEELSMADYIKKHPEVKAAWDSIINKWQATEDSIYKAEGMSQDEFNWIAGALINPKNKPMKDYIQRKLKEANALPEEEGAKGKEEKDK
;
A
#
# COMPACT_ATOMS: atom_id res chain seq x y z
N MET A 1 9.01 70.61 0.13
CA MET A 1 7.66 71.02 -0.32
C MET A 1 7.67 70.84 -1.84
N VAL A 2 7.09 69.79 -2.41
CA VAL A 2 5.70 69.74 -2.94
C VAL A 2 5.22 68.28 -2.96
N ARG A 3 4.01 68.05 -2.45
CA ARG A 3 3.22 66.82 -2.68
C ARG A 3 2.49 66.95 -4.01
N LYS A 4 2.52 65.90 -4.85
CA LYS A 4 1.46 65.62 -5.84
C LYS A 4 1.21 64.10 -5.91
N ILE A 5 -0.04 63.79 -6.21
CA ILE A 5 -0.79 62.57 -5.90
C ILE A 5 -1.18 61.89 -7.24
N ILE A 6 -1.29 60.55 -7.20
CA ILE A 6 -2.02 59.62 -8.11
C ILE A 6 -1.46 59.33 -9.51
N GLY A 7 -1.33 58.03 -9.78
CA GLY A 7 -1.30 57.40 -11.09
C GLY A 7 -1.18 55.88 -10.99
N ILE A 8 -2.30 55.17 -10.82
CA ILE A 8 -2.41 53.71 -10.96
C ILE A 8 -2.24 53.36 -12.45
N LEU A 9 -1.37 52.40 -12.78
CA LEU A 9 -1.64 51.50 -13.92
C LEU A 9 -0.89 50.16 -13.80
N ILE A 10 -1.69 49.13 -14.02
CA ILE A 10 -1.48 47.71 -13.78
C ILE A 10 -0.52 47.12 -14.82
N LEU A 11 0.38 46.23 -14.39
CA LEU A 11 0.77 45.10 -15.23
C LEU A 11 0.76 43.81 -14.40
N ALA A 12 -0.27 43.03 -14.67
CA ALA A 12 -0.52 41.71 -14.15
C ALA A 12 0.60 40.75 -14.57
N GLY A 13 1.50 40.44 -13.64
CA GLY A 13 2.28 39.22 -13.69
C GLY A 13 1.58 38.15 -12.88
N VAL A 14 0.64 37.43 -13.50
CA VAL A 14 0.05 36.21 -12.93
C VAL A 14 1.16 35.15 -12.83
N PHE A 15 1.96 35.22 -11.76
CA PHE A 15 2.67 34.05 -11.25
C PHE A 15 1.63 33.15 -10.58
N GLY A 16 0.79 32.54 -11.41
CA GLY A 16 0.05 31.34 -11.07
C GLY A 16 1.03 30.19 -10.93
N ALA A 17 1.88 30.23 -9.91
CA ALA A 17 2.58 29.07 -9.41
C ALA A 17 1.52 28.15 -8.79
N CYS A 18 0.85 27.39 -9.65
CA CYS A 18 0.12 26.20 -9.27
C CYS A 18 1.14 25.25 -8.67
N LYS A 19 1.41 25.39 -7.37
CA LYS A 19 2.20 24.44 -6.60
C LYS A 19 1.48 23.11 -6.75
N GLN A 20 2.05 22.22 -7.57
CA GLN A 20 1.78 20.79 -7.49
C GLN A 20 1.94 20.42 -6.02
N THR A 21 0.82 20.23 -5.33
CA THR A 21 0.78 19.66 -4.00
C THR A 21 1.19 18.20 -4.13
N SER A 22 2.50 17.99 -4.11
CA SER A 22 3.12 16.77 -3.63
C SER A 22 2.58 16.54 -2.21
N ALA A 23 2.22 15.29 -1.89
CA ALA A 23 1.80 14.90 -0.56
C ALA A 23 2.68 15.58 0.50
N THR A 24 2.07 16.36 1.37
CA THR A 24 2.79 17.17 2.36
C THR A 24 2.81 16.41 3.66
N THR A 25 3.99 16.04 4.13
CA THR A 25 4.15 15.49 5.48
C THR A 25 3.94 16.62 6.49
N GLN A 26 2.90 16.55 7.32
CA GLN A 26 2.71 17.47 8.45
C GLN A 26 2.97 16.69 9.75
N ASN A 27 3.92 17.16 10.56
CA ASN A 27 4.30 16.51 11.83
C ASN A 27 4.62 15.01 11.70
N GLY A 28 5.30 14.62 10.61
CA GLY A 28 5.65 13.22 10.35
C GLY A 28 4.49 12.34 9.86
N LYS A 29 3.26 12.87 9.78
CA LYS A 29 2.08 12.15 9.30
C LYS A 29 1.78 12.49 7.85
N PHE A 30 1.35 11.48 7.10
CA PHE A 30 0.90 11.65 5.73
C PHE A 30 -0.40 12.46 5.70
N VAL A 31 -0.46 13.47 4.82
CA VAL A 31 -1.68 14.23 4.54
C VAL A 31 -2.08 14.00 3.08
N PRO A 32 -3.27 13.43 2.83
CA PRO A 32 -3.81 13.28 1.50
C PRO A 32 -3.87 14.59 0.70
N PRO A 33 -3.64 14.57 -0.62
CA PRO A 33 -3.96 15.70 -1.49
C PRO A 33 -5.43 16.11 -1.37
N ARG A 34 -5.68 17.42 -1.25
CA ARG A 34 -7.05 17.98 -1.10
C ARG A 34 -7.97 17.66 -2.27
N ASP A 35 -7.41 17.50 -3.46
CA ASP A 35 -8.14 17.15 -4.69
C ASP A 35 -8.45 15.64 -4.79
N GLY A 36 -7.92 14.83 -3.85
CA GLY A 36 -8.12 13.38 -3.83
C GLY A 36 -7.40 12.64 -4.97
N LEU A 37 -6.52 13.33 -5.69
CA LEU A 37 -5.87 12.80 -6.89
C LEU A 37 -4.49 12.25 -6.55
N ILE A 38 -4.24 11.01 -6.95
CA ILE A 38 -2.93 10.35 -6.82
C ILE A 38 -1.94 11.03 -7.77
N ARG A 39 -0.79 11.45 -7.25
CA ARG A 39 0.30 11.98 -8.08
C ARG A 39 1.15 10.84 -8.65
N LYS A 40 1.77 11.04 -9.81
CA LYS A 40 2.65 10.03 -10.43
C LYS A 40 3.76 9.55 -9.48
N ALA A 41 4.41 10.45 -8.74
CA ALA A 41 5.44 10.06 -7.78
C ALA A 41 4.92 9.17 -6.65
N GLN A 42 3.67 9.36 -6.21
CA GLN A 42 3.03 8.49 -5.22
C GLN A 42 2.72 7.13 -5.84
N ALA A 43 2.20 7.11 -7.08
CA ALA A 43 1.94 5.89 -7.83
C ALA A 43 3.22 5.07 -8.06
N ASP A 44 4.33 5.72 -8.43
CA ASP A 44 5.62 5.07 -8.66
C ASP A 44 6.15 4.39 -7.38
N ARG A 45 6.08 5.07 -6.23
CA ARG A 45 6.42 4.46 -4.93
C ARG A 45 5.47 3.32 -4.57
N TYR A 46 4.17 3.53 -4.77
CA TYR A 46 3.15 2.51 -4.48
C TYR A 46 3.43 1.22 -5.24
N ILE A 47 3.74 1.31 -6.53
CA ILE A 47 4.11 0.15 -7.37
C ILE A 47 5.30 -0.60 -6.77
N LYS A 48 6.38 0.10 -6.40
CA LYS A 48 7.57 -0.53 -5.82
C LYS A 48 7.28 -1.22 -4.50
N VAL A 49 6.55 -0.54 -3.61
CA VAL A 49 6.11 -1.11 -2.33
C VAL A 49 5.23 -2.33 -2.55
N SER A 50 4.25 -2.27 -3.47
CA SER A 50 3.39 -3.41 -3.79
C SER A 50 4.17 -4.62 -4.30
N ILE A 51 5.16 -4.41 -5.18
CA ILE A 51 6.02 -5.48 -5.70
C ILE A 51 6.84 -6.11 -4.56
N ALA A 52 7.48 -5.28 -3.73
CA ALA A 52 8.30 -5.74 -2.62
C ALA A 52 7.48 -6.50 -1.57
N LEU A 53 6.29 -5.98 -1.21
CA LEU A 53 5.36 -6.66 -0.30
C LEU A 53 4.88 -7.99 -0.89
N TYR A 54 4.52 -8.03 -2.17
CA TYR A 54 4.11 -9.27 -2.83
C TYR A 54 5.21 -10.34 -2.78
N GLN A 55 6.46 -9.97 -3.10
CA GLN A 55 7.60 -10.88 -3.01
C GLN A 55 7.87 -11.34 -1.58
N ALA A 56 7.74 -10.45 -0.60
CA ALA A 56 7.87 -10.81 0.81
C ALA A 56 6.76 -11.76 1.27
N LEU A 57 5.51 -11.56 0.82
CA LEU A 57 4.38 -12.44 1.10
C LEU A 57 4.58 -13.85 0.55
N GLN A 58 5.16 -14.01 -0.64
CA GLN A 58 5.46 -15.35 -1.17
C GLN A 58 6.43 -16.12 -0.27
N LYS A 59 7.49 -15.45 0.20
CA LYS A 59 8.45 -16.05 1.17
C LYS A 59 7.78 -16.34 2.51
N GLN A 60 6.95 -15.43 2.99
CA GLN A 60 6.20 -15.61 4.22
C GLN A 60 5.25 -16.82 4.14
N ALA A 61 4.61 -17.04 2.99
CA ALA A 61 3.75 -18.21 2.77
C ALA A 61 4.53 -19.53 2.88
N GLU A 62 5.74 -19.59 2.34
CA GLU A 62 6.65 -20.75 2.50
C GLU A 62 7.05 -20.95 3.97
N GLU A 63 7.36 -19.87 4.69
CA GLU A 63 7.69 -19.93 6.13
C GLU A 63 6.52 -20.43 6.98
N ILE A 64 5.30 -19.95 6.70
CA ILE A 64 4.08 -20.41 7.38
C ILE A 64 3.80 -21.88 7.05
N LYS A 65 3.98 -22.31 5.80
CA LYS A 65 3.83 -23.71 5.40
C LYS A 65 4.81 -24.62 6.16
N ALA A 66 6.09 -24.25 6.18
CA ALA A 66 7.11 -24.99 6.91
C ALA A 66 6.83 -25.03 8.43
N PHE A 67 6.32 -23.94 8.99
CA PHE A 67 5.90 -23.87 10.39
C PHE A 67 4.75 -24.85 10.69
N LYS A 68 3.71 -24.85 9.86
CA LYS A 68 2.57 -25.78 9.99
C LYS A 68 3.03 -27.23 9.93
N GLU A 69 3.88 -27.57 8.96
CA GLU A 69 4.42 -28.92 8.80
C GLU A 69 5.27 -29.35 10.01
N LYS A 70 6.15 -28.46 10.48
CA LYS A 70 7.04 -28.72 11.63
C LYS A 70 6.27 -29.04 12.91
N TYR A 71 5.19 -28.30 13.17
CA TYR A 71 4.40 -28.45 14.40
C TYR A 71 3.11 -29.25 14.21
N LYS A 72 2.88 -29.80 13.00
CA LYS A 72 1.71 -30.61 12.64
C LYS A 72 0.39 -29.89 12.95
N LEU A 73 0.33 -28.60 12.66
CA LEU A 73 -0.85 -27.77 12.90
C LEU A 73 -1.93 -28.04 11.85
N SER A 74 -3.18 -27.84 12.24
CA SER A 74 -4.31 -27.82 11.32
C SER A 74 -4.15 -26.78 10.21
N GLU A 75 -4.94 -26.92 9.15
CA GLU A 75 -4.95 -25.96 8.04
C GLU A 75 -5.29 -24.55 8.50
N SER A 76 -6.27 -24.41 9.41
CA SER A 76 -6.72 -23.14 10.00
C SER A 76 -5.81 -22.63 11.12
N MET A 77 -4.90 -23.46 11.65
CA MET A 77 -4.02 -23.13 12.78
C MET A 77 -4.78 -22.66 14.04
N GLU A 78 -6.01 -23.17 14.25
CA GLU A 78 -6.84 -22.81 15.41
C GLU A 78 -6.16 -23.07 16.75
N GLU A 79 -5.24 -24.04 16.81
CA GLU A 79 -4.44 -24.38 17.98
C GLU A 79 -3.66 -23.19 18.53
N LEU A 80 -3.28 -22.23 17.68
CA LEU A 80 -2.59 -21.01 18.09
C LEU A 80 -3.46 -20.07 18.95
N SER A 81 -4.78 -20.20 18.83
CA SER A 81 -5.76 -19.45 19.63
C SER A 81 -6.19 -20.18 20.90
N MET A 82 -5.88 -21.48 21.02
CA MET A 82 -6.27 -22.31 22.16
C MET A 82 -5.27 -22.13 23.31
N ALA A 83 -5.70 -21.46 24.38
CA ALA A 83 -4.86 -21.17 25.54
C ALA A 83 -4.20 -22.43 26.14
N ASP A 84 -4.94 -23.54 26.24
CA ASP A 84 -4.42 -24.79 26.78
C ASP A 84 -3.36 -25.44 25.88
N TYR A 85 -3.51 -25.31 24.56
CA TYR A 85 -2.52 -25.81 23.61
C TYR A 85 -1.23 -24.99 23.71
N ILE A 86 -1.33 -23.66 23.66
CA ILE A 86 -0.19 -22.74 23.77
C ILE A 86 0.54 -22.92 25.10
N LYS A 87 -0.18 -23.15 26.20
CA LYS A 87 0.43 -23.41 27.51
C LYS A 87 1.25 -24.70 27.54
N LYS A 88 0.81 -25.75 26.82
CA LYS A 88 1.51 -27.03 26.71
C LYS A 88 2.64 -27.01 25.69
N HIS A 89 2.56 -26.12 24.70
CA HIS A 89 3.50 -26.00 23.59
C HIS A 89 4.07 -24.57 23.47
N PRO A 90 4.79 -24.07 24.49
CA PRO A 90 5.35 -22.72 24.47
C PRO A 90 6.33 -22.50 23.31
N GLU A 91 6.99 -23.55 22.82
CA GLU A 91 7.86 -23.51 21.64
C GLU A 91 7.12 -23.18 20.35
N VAL A 92 5.86 -23.63 20.21
CA VAL A 92 5.02 -23.31 19.05
C VAL A 92 4.68 -21.81 19.08
N LYS A 93 4.31 -21.29 20.25
CA LYS A 93 4.01 -19.86 20.43
C LYS A 93 5.22 -18.98 20.13
N ALA A 94 6.39 -19.34 20.68
CA ALA A 94 7.62 -18.58 20.46
C ALA A 94 8.02 -18.55 18.97
N ALA A 95 7.90 -19.69 18.28
CA ALA A 95 8.16 -19.76 16.85
C ALA A 95 7.16 -18.93 16.04
N TRP A 96 5.87 -18.99 16.38
CA TRP A 96 4.84 -18.17 15.74
C TRP A 96 5.09 -16.66 15.95
N ASP A 97 5.39 -16.24 17.18
CA ASP A 97 5.70 -14.85 17.49
C ASP A 97 6.94 -14.37 16.72
N SER A 98 7.95 -15.23 16.57
CA SER A 98 9.13 -14.91 15.75
C SER A 98 8.77 -14.68 14.28
N ILE A 99 7.85 -15.46 13.73
CA ILE A 99 7.37 -15.33 12.35
C ILE A 99 6.63 -13.99 12.19
N ILE A 100 5.73 -13.64 13.12
CA ILE A 100 4.99 -12.38 13.11
C ILE A 100 5.91 -11.18 13.27
N ASN A 101 6.86 -11.22 14.20
CA ASN A 101 7.82 -10.13 14.43
C ASN A 101 8.71 -9.90 13.22
N LYS A 102 9.16 -10.99 12.56
CA LYS A 102 9.95 -10.91 11.34
C LYS A 102 9.14 -10.32 10.18
N TRP A 103 7.86 -10.69 10.05
CA TRP A 103 6.96 -10.09 9.07
C TRP A 103 6.83 -8.58 9.29
N GLN A 104 6.52 -8.16 10.52
CA GLN A 104 6.38 -6.73 10.84
C GLN A 104 7.66 -5.95 10.52
N ALA A 105 8.83 -6.47 10.90
CA ALA A 105 10.10 -5.83 10.59
C ALA A 105 10.36 -5.75 9.08
N THR A 106 9.95 -6.77 8.33
CA THR A 106 10.08 -6.80 6.86
C THR A 106 9.18 -5.76 6.22
N GLU A 107 7.90 -5.72 6.60
CA GLU A 107 6.92 -4.74 6.12
C GLU A 107 7.38 -3.30 6.40
N ASP A 108 7.80 -3.00 7.63
CA ASP A 108 8.31 -1.69 8.03
C ASP A 108 9.55 -1.28 7.21
N SER A 109 10.45 -2.24 6.94
CA SER A 109 11.66 -1.99 6.15
C SER A 109 11.35 -1.64 4.70
N ILE A 110 10.32 -2.26 4.10
CA ILE A 110 9.90 -2.00 2.72
C ILE A 110 9.33 -0.59 2.60
N TYR A 111 8.42 -0.21 3.50
CA TYR A 111 7.87 1.14 3.55
C TYR A 111 8.97 2.20 3.71
N LYS A 112 9.91 1.96 4.64
CA LYS A 112 11.03 2.86 4.90
C LYS A 112 11.96 2.98 3.68
N ALA A 113 12.28 1.88 3.00
CA ALA A 113 13.18 1.86 1.85
C ALA A 113 12.64 2.71 0.69
N GLU A 114 11.33 2.72 0.48
CA GLU A 114 10.69 3.48 -0.58
C GLU A 114 10.24 4.88 -0.13
N GLY A 115 10.43 5.25 1.13
CA GLY A 115 10.03 6.56 1.66
C GLY A 115 8.51 6.76 1.62
N MET A 116 7.75 5.70 1.86
CA MET A 116 6.29 5.69 1.90
C MET A 116 5.83 5.23 3.27
N SER A 117 4.87 5.93 3.88
CA SER A 117 4.23 5.43 5.11
C SER A 117 3.12 4.42 4.77
N GLN A 118 2.79 3.55 5.72
CA GLN A 118 1.63 2.66 5.59
C GLN A 118 0.32 3.44 5.38
N ASP A 119 0.16 4.59 6.04
CA ASP A 119 -0.99 5.49 5.83
C ASP A 119 -1.07 6.01 4.39
N GLU A 120 0.06 6.38 3.78
CA GLU A 120 0.10 6.79 2.37
C GLU A 120 -0.28 5.62 1.46
N PHE A 121 0.28 4.43 1.71
CA PHE A 121 -0.01 3.23 0.94
C PHE A 121 -1.50 2.87 0.98
N ASN A 122 -2.08 2.80 2.19
CA ASN A 122 -3.50 2.52 2.41
C ASN A 122 -4.40 3.57 1.80
N TRP A 123 -4.02 4.85 1.88
CA TRP A 123 -4.77 5.92 1.24
C TRP A 123 -4.78 5.78 -0.28
N ILE A 124 -3.64 5.49 -0.91
CA ILE A 124 -3.57 5.25 -2.36
C ILE A 124 -4.48 4.08 -2.74
N ALA A 125 -4.40 2.96 -2.02
CA ALA A 125 -5.25 1.78 -2.27
C ALA A 125 -6.75 2.14 -2.25
N GLY A 126 -7.20 2.93 -1.26
CA GLY A 126 -8.58 3.42 -1.21
C GLY A 126 -8.90 4.44 -2.32
N ALA A 127 -7.98 5.34 -2.63
CA ALA A 127 -8.17 6.37 -3.65
C ALA A 127 -8.30 5.81 -5.07
N LEU A 128 -7.76 4.62 -5.35
CA LEU A 128 -7.88 3.92 -6.63
C LEU A 128 -9.30 3.49 -6.97
N ILE A 129 -10.20 3.37 -5.98
CA ILE A 129 -11.61 3.06 -6.20
C ILE A 129 -12.33 4.26 -6.85
N ASN A 130 -11.85 5.48 -6.59
CA ASN A 130 -12.47 6.69 -7.11
C ASN A 130 -12.27 6.83 -8.64
N PRO A 131 -13.33 7.02 -9.45
CA PRO A 131 -13.22 7.21 -10.89
C PRO A 131 -12.28 8.35 -11.32
N LYS A 132 -12.12 9.39 -10.49
CA LYS A 132 -11.19 10.50 -10.76
C LYS A 132 -9.72 10.05 -10.86
N ASN A 133 -9.38 8.93 -10.22
CA ASN A 133 -8.05 8.33 -10.28
C ASN A 133 -7.91 7.26 -11.37
N LYS A 134 -8.90 7.08 -12.25
CA LYS A 134 -8.84 6.09 -13.34
C LYS A 134 -7.51 6.13 -14.13
N PRO A 135 -6.97 7.30 -14.54
CA PRO A 135 -5.69 7.35 -15.23
C PRO A 135 -4.53 6.75 -14.42
N MET A 136 -4.50 6.98 -13.10
CA MET A 136 -3.48 6.41 -12.22
C MET A 136 -3.71 4.94 -11.91
N LYS A 137 -4.97 4.52 -11.79
CA LYS A 137 -5.33 3.11 -11.68
C LYS A 137 -4.83 2.31 -12.88
N ASP A 138 -5.13 2.78 -14.09
CA ASP A 138 -4.69 2.13 -15.33
C ASP A 138 -3.15 2.10 -15.42
N TYR A 139 -2.49 3.19 -15.02
CA TYR A 139 -1.03 3.27 -14.96
C TYR A 139 -0.42 2.22 -14.01
N ILE A 140 -0.93 2.15 -12.77
CA ILE A 140 -0.45 1.21 -11.75
C ILE A 140 -0.69 -0.23 -12.17
N GLN A 141 -1.90 -0.56 -12.64
CA GLN A 141 -2.24 -1.90 -13.10
C GLN A 141 -1.33 -2.38 -14.23
N ARG A 142 -1.10 -1.52 -15.23
CA ARG A 142 -0.16 -1.83 -16.31
C ARG A 142 1.24 -2.10 -15.78
N LYS A 143 1.74 -1.27 -14.87
CA LYS A 143 3.08 -1.43 -14.30
C LYS A 143 3.24 -2.69 -13.45
N LEU A 144 2.23 -3.05 -12.67
CA LEU A 144 2.25 -4.29 -11.89
C LEU A 144 2.18 -5.53 -12.79
N LYS A 145 1.40 -5.46 -13.88
CA LYS A 145 1.35 -6.53 -14.90
C LYS A 145 2.69 -6.69 -15.63
N GLU A 146 3.32 -5.59 -16.05
CA GLU A 146 4.66 -5.59 -16.67
C GLU A 146 5.72 -6.21 -15.74
N ALA A 147 5.58 -6.03 -14.42
CA ALA A 147 6.48 -6.58 -13.43
C ALA A 147 6.21 -8.06 -13.08
N ASN A 148 5.23 -8.71 -13.73
CA ASN A 148 4.73 -10.03 -13.35
C ASN A 148 4.37 -10.14 -11.86
N ALA A 149 3.94 -9.02 -11.26
CA ALA A 149 3.66 -8.90 -9.83
C ALA A 149 2.16 -9.04 -9.50
N LEU A 150 1.35 -9.37 -10.51
CA LEU A 150 -0.04 -9.79 -10.33
C LEU A 150 -0.12 -11.28 -10.68
N PRO A 151 -0.79 -12.12 -9.87
CA PRO A 151 -1.21 -13.43 -10.35
C PRO A 151 -2.05 -13.21 -11.61
N GLU A 152 -1.89 -14.06 -12.63
CA GLU A 152 -2.81 -14.05 -13.76
C GLU A 152 -4.24 -14.16 -13.21
N GLU A 153 -5.14 -13.25 -13.61
CA GLU A 153 -6.53 -13.40 -13.23
C GLU A 153 -7.02 -14.71 -13.84
N GLU A 154 -7.23 -15.73 -13.01
CA GLU A 154 -8.08 -16.86 -13.38
C GLU A 154 -9.46 -16.27 -13.64
N GLY A 155 -9.75 -16.06 -14.92
CA GLY A 155 -10.98 -15.45 -15.36
C GLY A 155 -12.17 -16.13 -14.68
N ALA A 156 -13.01 -15.32 -14.06
CA ALA A 156 -14.34 -15.71 -13.61
C ALA A 156 -15.14 -16.21 -14.82
N LYS A 157 -14.98 -17.48 -15.19
CA LYS A 157 -15.96 -18.21 -15.98
C LYS A 157 -17.15 -18.45 -15.06
N GLY A 158 -18.08 -17.51 -15.07
CA GLY A 158 -19.45 -17.78 -14.67
C GLY A 158 -19.91 -19.05 -15.37
N LYS A 159 -20.18 -20.09 -14.59
CA LYS A 159 -21.05 -21.16 -15.04
C LYS A 159 -22.44 -20.55 -15.09
N GLU A 160 -22.84 -20.09 -16.28
CA GLU A 160 -24.26 -20.05 -16.62
C GLU A 160 -24.73 -21.51 -16.61
N GLU A 161 -25.24 -21.94 -15.46
CA GLU A 161 -26.07 -23.12 -15.35
C GLU A 161 -27.42 -22.76 -16.00
N LYS A 162 -27.51 -23.04 -17.31
CA LYS A 162 -28.80 -23.15 -17.99
C LYS A 162 -29.46 -24.42 -17.49
N ASP A 163 -30.26 -24.28 -16.44
CA ASP A 163 -31.26 -25.28 -16.12
C ASP A 163 -32.43 -25.20 -17.10
N LYS A 164 -32.86 -26.41 -17.46
CA LYS A 164 -33.84 -26.79 -18.48
C LYS A 164 -35.27 -26.41 -18.13
#